data_AF-A0A9E7UA19-F1
#
_entry.id   AF-A0A9E7UA19-F1
#
_cell.length_a   1.000
_cell.length_b   1.000
_cell.length_c   1.000
_cell.angle_alpha   90.00
_cell.angle_beta   90.00
_cell.angle_gamma   90.00
#
_symmetry.space_group_name_H-M   'P 1'
#
loop_
_entity.id
_entity.type
_entity.pdbx_description
1 polymer ?
#
loop_
_entity_poly.entity_id
_entity_poly.type
_entity_poly.pdbx_seq_one_letter_code
_entity_poly.pdbx_strand_id
1 'polypeptide(L)' 'MDLDLSEAMSSGGNRLKTSLPGVEVVTQVPDADLEELEALHERQLQLALAHAEEAKEATRM' A
#
# COMPACT_ATOMS: atom_id res chain seq x y z
N MET A 1 5.31 -12.43 -0.63
CA MET A 1 5.18 -10.97 -0.60
C MET A 1 6.55 -10.44 -0.94
N ASP A 2 6.68 -9.76 -2.08
CA ASP A 2 7.91 -9.11 -2.48
C ASP A 2 7.77 -7.64 -2.07
N LEU A 3 8.40 -7.29 -0.95
CA LEU A 3 8.44 -5.92 -0.45
C LEU A 3 9.68 -5.26 -1.07
N ASP A 4 9.47 -4.52 -2.16
CA ASP A 4 10.57 -3.87 -2.87
C ASP A 4 10.98 -2.60 -2.12
N LEU A 5 11.79 -2.80 -1.08
CA LEU A 5 12.31 -1.75 -0.20
C LEU A 5 13.39 -0.88 -0.89
N SER A 6 13.79 -1.25 -2.11
CA SER A 6 14.87 -0.57 -2.86
C SER A 6 14.49 0.84 -3.31
N GLU A 7 13.20 1.16 -3.40
CA GLU A 7 12.72 2.50 -3.77
C GLU A 7 12.55 3.46 -2.56
N ALA A 8 12.58 2.94 -1.33
CA ALA A 8 12.32 3.71 -0.11
C ALA A 8 13.43 4.74 0.22
N MET A 9 14.63 4.60 -0.36
CA MET A 9 15.81 5.40 0.01
C MET A 9 16.27 6.39 -1.06
N SER A 10 15.66 6.43 -2.26
CA SER A 10 16.31 7.06 -3.42
C SER A 10 16.02 8.55 -3.64
N SER A 11 14.94 9.16 -3.12
CA SER A 11 14.74 10.61 -3.28
C SER A 11 13.64 11.19 -2.36
N GLY A 12 14.04 11.82 -1.25
CA GLY A 12 13.28 12.93 -0.65
C GLY A 12 11.98 12.61 0.11
N GLY A 13 11.80 11.40 0.63
CA GLY A 13 10.69 11.07 1.54
C GLY A 13 10.53 9.57 1.71
N ASN A 14 10.00 9.15 2.86
CA ASN A 14 9.77 7.74 3.12
C ASN A 14 8.58 7.26 2.27
N ARG A 15 8.81 6.22 1.46
CA ARG A 15 7.83 5.66 0.51
C ARG A 15 7.77 4.15 0.66
N LEU A 16 6.55 3.61 0.77
CA LEU A 16 6.27 2.18 0.75
C LEU A 16 5.37 1.85 -0.44
N LYS A 17 5.66 0.72 -1.07
CA LYS A 17 4.89 0.19 -2.20
C LYS A 17 4.63 -1.29 -1.97
N THR A 18 3.37 -1.68 -2.08
CA THR A 18 2.94 -3.08 -2.08
C THR A 18 2.13 -3.35 -3.34
N SER A 19 2.49 -4.44 -4.04
CA SER A 19 1.80 -4.89 -5.23
C SER A 19 1.27 -6.32 -5.01
N LEU A 20 -0.04 -6.48 -5.17
CA LEU A 20 -0.76 -7.75 -5.11
C LEU A 20 -1.54 -7.95 -6.42
N PRO A 21 -1.93 -9.19 -6.78
CA PRO A 21 -2.72 -9.42 -7.99
C PRO A 21 -4.02 -8.61 -7.99
N GLY A 22 -4.11 -7.62 -8.89
CA GLY A 22 -5.26 -6.73 -9.04
C GLY A 22 -5.29 -5.53 -8.08
N VAL A 23 -4.29 -5.34 -7.23
CA VAL A 23 -4.22 -4.24 -6.24
C VAL A 23 -2.80 -3.69 -6.15
N GLU A 24 -2.62 -2.40 -6.39
CA GLU A 24 -1.36 -1.68 -6.17
C GLU A 24 -1.59 -0.57 -5.13
N VAL A 25 -0.79 -0.56 -4.06
CA VAL A 25 -0.85 0.44 -3.00
C VAL A 25 0.50 1.12 -2.88
N VAL A 26 0.50 2.44 -3.03
CA VAL A 26 1.69 3.29 -2.87
C VAL A 26 1.40 4.32 -1.79
N THR A 27 2.21 4.32 -0.75
CA THR A 27 2.15 5.28 0.35
C THR A 27 3.42 6.09 0.33
N GLN A 28 3.29 7.41 0.25
CA GLN A 28 4.42 8.32 0.30
C GLN A 28 4.08 9.43 1.29
N VAL A 29 4.86 9.54 2.35
CA VAL A 29 4.72 10.60 3.33
C VAL A 29 6.09 11.23 3.55
N PRO A 30 6.29 12.51 3.16
CA PRO A 30 7.52 13.21 3.44
C PRO A 30 7.68 13.38 4.96
N ASP A 31 8.91 13.20 5.46
CA ASP A 31 9.28 13.39 6.88
C ASP A 31 8.55 12.50 7.90
N ALA A 32 7.79 11.48 7.48
CA ALA A 32 7.17 10.53 8.41
C ALA A 32 8.19 9.54 8.95
N ASP A 33 8.06 9.15 10.21
CA ASP A 33 8.83 8.04 10.76
C ASP A 33 8.43 6.72 10.08
N LEU A 34 9.34 5.76 10.04
CA LEU A 34 9.09 4.46 9.40
C LEU A 34 7.89 3.72 10.00
N GLU A 35 7.74 3.77 11.33
CA GLU A 35 6.61 3.15 12.04
C GLU A 35 5.26 3.78 11.67
N GLU A 36 5.23 5.11 11.51
CA GLU A 36 4.03 5.82 11.07
C GLU A 36 3.69 5.50 9.61
N LEU A 37 4.71 5.44 8.76
CA LEU A 37 4.53 5.11 7.35
C LEU A 37 4.03 3.67 7.18
N GLU A 38 4.59 2.72 7.92
CA GLU A 38 4.15 1.32 7.92
C GLU A 38 2.69 1.21 8.41
N ALA A 39 2.35 1.84 9.54
CA ALA A 39 0.98 1.82 10.06
C ALA A 39 -0.03 2.43 9.08
N LEU A 40 0.35 3.50 8.38
CA LEU A 40 -0.49 4.11 7.36
C LEU A 40 -0.63 3.19 6.12
N HIS A 41 0.49 2.60 5.68
CA HIS A 41 0.52 1.70 4.54
C HIS A 41 -0.34 0.46 4.77
N GLU A 42 -0.29 -0.14 5.96
CA GLU A 42 -1.12 -1.29 6.34
C GLU A 42 -2.61 -0.97 6.28
N ARG A 43 -3.02 0.20 6.79
CA ARG A 43 -4.43 0.64 6.72
C ARG A 43 -4.89 0.85 5.29
N GLN A 44 -4.05 1.45 4.45
CA GLN A 44 -4.35 1.65 3.04
C GLN A 44 -4.45 0.32 2.29
N LEU A 45 -3.60 -0.65 2.63
CA LEU A 45 -3.65 -2.00 2.07
C LEU A 45 -4.94 -2.72 2.46
N GLN A 46 -5.34 -2.67 3.73
CA GLN A 46 -6.58 -3.27 4.21
C GLN A 46 -7.81 -2.69 3.49
N LEU A 47 -7.83 -1.36 3.31
CA LEU A 47 -8.92 -0.69 2.57
C LEU A 47 -8.97 -1.15 1.12
N ALA A 48 -7.82 -1.19 0.45
CA ALA A 48 -7.74 -1.62 -0.95
C ALA A 48 -8.19 -3.08 -1.13
N LEU A 49 -7.86 -3.96 -0.18
CA LEU A 49 -8.31 -5.35 -0.17
C LEU A 49 -9.82 -5.47 0.05
N ALA A 50 -10.38 -4.72 1.01
CA ALA A 50 -11.83 -4.71 1.25
C ALA A 50 -12.60 -4.26 0.01
N HIS A 51 -12.15 -3.18 -0.63
CA HIS A 51 -12.76 -2.70 -1.88
C HIS A 51 -12.63 -3.71 -3.02
N ALA A 52 -11.50 -4.41 -3.13
CA ALA A 52 -11.32 -5.45 -4.13
C ALA A 52 -12.24 -6.67 -3.89
N GLU A 53 -12.57 -6.96 -2.63
CA GLU A 53 -13.52 -8.00 -2.26
C GLU A 53 -14.97 -7.57 -2.59
N GLU A 54 -15.37 -6.36 -2.20
CA GLU A 54 -16.66 -5.78 -2.56
C GLU A 54 -16.87 -5.73 -4.08
N ALA A 55 -15.84 -5.35 -4.86
CA ALA A 55 -15.93 -5.32 -6.32
C ALA A 55 -16.15 -6.71 -6.93
N LYS A 56 -15.55 -7.75 -6.33
CA LYS A 56 -15.79 -9.15 -6.75
C LYS A 56 -17.22 -9.59 -6.40
N GLU A 57 -17.73 -9.21 -5.23
CA GLU A 57 -19.09 -9.52 -4.83
C GLU A 57 -20.13 -8.80 -5.69
N ALA A 58 -19.91 -7.52 -5.97
CA ALA A 58 -20.80 -6.70 -6.81
C ALA A 58 -20.86 -7.20 -8.26
N THR A 59 -19.77 -7.76 -8.79
CA THR A 59 -19.73 -8.33 -10.15
C THR A 59 -20.38 -9.73 -10.22
N ARG A 60 -20.67 -10.36 -9.07
CA ARG A 60 -21.25 -11.72 -9.00
C ARG A 60 -22.78 -11.72 -8.91
N MET A 61 -23.42 -10.55 -8.74
CA MET A 61 -24.88 -10.36 -8.88
C MET A 61 -25.27 -10.12 -10.33
#